data_AF-A0A2Z4JB24-F1
#
_entry.id   AF-A0A2Z4JB24-F1
#
_cell.length_a   1.000
_cell.length_b   1.000
_cell.length_c   1.000
_cell.angle_alpha   90.00
_cell.angle_beta   90.00
_cell.angle_gamma   90.00
#
_symmetry.space_group_name_H-M   'P 1'
#
loop_
_entity.id
_entity.type
_entity.pdbx_description
1 polymer ?
#
loop_
_entity_poly.entity_id
_entity_poly.type
_entity_poly.pdbx_seq_one_letter_code
_entity_poly.pdbx_strand_id
1 'polypeptide(L)'
;MCGACAVTESAVHVFYDPWTSVLHQDHIIAHEFSHLLLGHHENRPVSALAPAFITSVDPATVQMMLGRTKYDEDEERDTELLASLLQRRIIDRWLRSDEPSGDEVQDRVTHTLLRRREARP
;
A
#
# COMPACT_ATOMS: atom_id res chain seq x y z
N MET A 1 -8.54 3.45 -10.65
CA MET A 1 -7.24 3.62 -9.96
C MET A 1 -6.30 2.52 -10.48
N CYS A 2 -5.03 2.79 -10.72
CA CYS A 2 -4.12 1.81 -11.33
C CYS A 2 -2.98 1.47 -10.38
N GLY A 3 -3.22 0.57 -9.43
CA GLY A 3 -2.22 -0.02 -8.56
C GLY A 3 -2.13 -1.53 -8.73
N ALA A 4 -1.17 -2.12 -8.01
CA ALA A 4 -1.12 -3.55 -7.76
C ALA A 4 -0.44 -3.81 -6.40
N CYS A 5 -0.75 -4.91 -5.74
CA CYS A 5 0.00 -5.38 -4.59
C CYS A 5 0.46 -6.82 -4.78
N ALA A 6 1.61 -7.18 -4.20
CA ALA A 6 2.11 -8.53 -4.12
C ALA A 6 2.47 -8.88 -2.68
N VAL A 7 1.96 -9.98 -2.17
CA VAL A 7 2.30 -10.48 -0.83
C VAL A 7 3.25 -11.66 -0.98
N THR A 8 4.35 -11.61 -0.26
CA THR A 8 5.30 -12.71 -0.08
C THR A 8 5.24 -13.17 1.38
N GLU A 9 5.99 -14.22 1.73
CA GLU A 9 6.08 -14.69 3.11
C GLU A 9 6.57 -13.62 4.10
N SER A 10 7.40 -12.70 3.63
CA SER A 10 8.12 -11.76 4.47
C SER A 10 7.71 -10.30 4.29
N ALA A 11 6.93 -9.97 3.26
CA ALA A 11 6.59 -8.59 2.94
C ALA A 11 5.34 -8.43 2.08
N VAL A 12 4.74 -7.24 2.17
CA VAL A 12 3.75 -6.73 1.23
C VAL A 12 4.45 -5.69 0.35
N HIS A 13 4.38 -5.89 -0.96
CA HIS A 13 4.89 -4.97 -1.98
C HIS A 13 3.70 -4.27 -2.63
N VAL A 14 3.74 -2.94 -2.69
CA VAL A 14 2.71 -2.13 -3.35
C VAL A 14 3.34 -1.41 -4.53
N PHE A 15 2.68 -1.49 -5.69
CA PHE A 15 3.11 -0.92 -6.96
C PHE A 15 2.14 0.18 -7.38
N TYR A 16 2.72 1.29 -7.80
CA TYR A 16 2.00 2.46 -8.29
C TYR A 16 2.81 3.11 -9.41
N ASP A 17 2.16 3.96 -10.21
CA ASP A 17 2.83 4.74 -11.24
C ASP A 17 3.59 5.93 -10.62
N PRO A 18 4.94 5.97 -10.69
CA PRO A 18 5.73 7.04 -10.09
C PRO A 18 5.49 8.42 -10.74
N TRP A 19 4.85 8.48 -11.91
CA TRP A 19 4.52 9.72 -12.60
C TRP A 19 3.19 10.33 -12.15
N THR A 20 2.44 9.66 -11.28
CA THR A 20 1.23 10.22 -10.66
C THR A 20 1.58 11.18 -9.53
N SER A 21 0.66 12.07 -9.14
CA SER A 21 0.89 13.00 -8.02
C SER A 21 1.07 12.24 -6.70
N VAL A 22 1.82 12.79 -5.74
CA VAL A 22 2.03 12.17 -4.42
C VAL A 22 0.71 11.81 -3.74
N LEU A 23 -0.29 12.69 -3.80
CA LEU A 23 -1.63 12.41 -3.26
C LEU A 23 -2.29 11.19 -3.92
N HIS A 24 -2.11 11.02 -5.23
CA HIS A 24 -2.63 9.86 -5.95
C HIS A 24 -1.83 8.60 -5.62
N GLN A 25 -0.50 8.69 -5.47
CA GLN A 25 0.33 7.58 -5.01
C GLN A 25 -0.11 7.10 -3.62
N ASP A 26 -0.31 8.03 -2.68
CA ASP A 26 -0.80 7.73 -1.33
C ASP A 26 -2.18 7.07 -1.36
N HIS A 27 -3.05 7.53 -2.27
CA HIS A 27 -4.39 6.95 -2.44
C HIS A 27 -4.32 5.53 -3.00
N ILE A 28 -3.45 5.29 -4.00
CA ILE A 28 -3.17 3.95 -4.52
C ILE A 28 -2.68 3.04 -3.40
N ILE A 29 -1.74 3.51 -2.59
CA ILE A 29 -1.21 2.72 -1.47
C ILE A 29 -2.32 2.40 -0.47
N ALA A 30 -3.12 3.39 -0.05
CA ALA A 30 -4.23 3.18 0.87
C ALA A 30 -5.28 2.20 0.32
N HIS A 31 -5.56 2.26 -0.97
CA HIS A 31 -6.48 1.37 -1.68
C HIS A 31 -5.98 -0.08 -1.67
N GLU A 32 -4.73 -0.32 -2.09
CA GLU A 32 -4.16 -1.66 -2.10
C GLU A 32 -4.06 -2.27 -0.69
N PHE A 33 -3.74 -1.45 0.33
CA PHE A 33 -3.79 -1.89 1.73
C PHE A 33 -5.20 -2.24 2.20
N SER A 34 -6.22 -1.51 1.73
CA SER A 34 -7.61 -1.74 2.12
C SER A 34 -8.11 -3.09 1.63
N HIS A 35 -7.67 -3.56 0.46
CA HIS A 35 -7.95 -4.94 0.02
C HIS A 35 -7.41 -6.00 0.99
N LEU A 36 -6.22 -5.78 1.54
CA LEU A 36 -5.63 -6.71 2.51
C LEU A 36 -6.41 -6.71 3.81
N LEU A 37 -6.76 -5.52 4.31
CA LEU A 37 -7.50 -5.36 5.57
C LEU A 37 -8.92 -5.93 5.49
N LEU A 38 -9.56 -5.82 4.34
CA LEU A 38 -10.93 -6.31 4.11
C LEU A 38 -10.98 -7.79 3.70
N GLY A 39 -9.84 -8.46 3.52
CA GLY A 39 -9.82 -9.86 3.13
C GLY A 39 -10.20 -10.12 1.67
N HIS A 40 -10.30 -9.10 0.82
CA HIS A 40 -10.68 -9.21 -0.61
C HIS A 40 -9.70 -10.02 -1.45
N HIS A 41 -8.62 -10.50 -0.84
CA HIS A 41 -7.55 -11.23 -1.44
C HIS A 41 -7.71 -12.76 -1.34
N GLU A 42 -8.51 -13.25 -0.38
CA GLU A 42 -8.69 -14.68 -0.10
C GLU A 42 -9.36 -15.43 -1.27
N ASN A 43 -10.16 -14.72 -2.08
CA ASN A 43 -10.86 -15.28 -3.23
C ASN A 43 -10.11 -15.09 -4.56
N ARG A 44 -8.88 -14.55 -4.56
CA ARG A 44 -8.18 -14.12 -5.77
C ARG A 44 -6.95 -14.99 -6.05
N PRO A 45 -6.89 -15.70 -7.21
CA PRO A 45 -5.73 -16.51 -7.56
C PRO A 45 -4.53 -15.63 -7.95
N VAL A 46 -3.33 -16.07 -7.57
CA VAL A 46 -2.01 -15.45 -7.85
C VAL A 46 -1.77 -15.11 -9.33
N SER A 47 -2.52 -15.76 -10.24
CA SER A 47 -2.27 -15.77 -11.68
C SER A 47 -2.95 -14.65 -12.49
N ALA A 48 -3.74 -13.75 -11.87
CA ALA A 48 -4.62 -12.85 -12.65
C ALA A 48 -3.90 -11.72 -13.42
N LEU A 49 -2.58 -11.52 -13.31
CA LEU A 49 -1.92 -10.32 -13.88
C LEU A 49 -0.54 -10.52 -14.49
N ALA A 50 -0.24 -9.56 -15.38
CA ALA A 50 0.82 -9.58 -16.38
C ALA A 50 2.23 -9.77 -15.78
N PRO A 51 3.06 -10.67 -16.36
CA PRO A 51 4.47 -10.88 -16.00
C PRO A 51 5.32 -9.59 -15.92
N ALA A 52 4.89 -8.51 -16.56
CA ALA A 52 5.58 -7.22 -16.58
C ALA A 52 5.79 -6.60 -15.18
N PHE A 53 4.88 -6.81 -14.22
CA PHE A 53 5.02 -6.25 -12.87
C PHE A 53 5.87 -7.13 -11.94
N ILE A 54 5.96 -8.44 -12.23
CA ILE A 54 6.72 -9.43 -11.43
C ILE A 54 8.22 -9.44 -11.79
N THR A 55 8.75 -8.30 -12.26
CA THR A 55 10.19 -8.21 -12.61
C THR A 55 11.04 -7.89 -11.38
N SER A 56 10.44 -7.32 -10.33
CA SER A 56 11.14 -6.85 -9.12
C SER A 56 10.98 -7.76 -7.89
N VAL A 57 10.01 -8.67 -7.92
CA VAL A 57 9.75 -9.67 -6.87
C VAL A 57 9.85 -11.03 -7.53
N ASP A 58 10.59 -11.97 -6.94
CA ASP A 58 10.71 -13.33 -7.48
C ASP A 58 9.31 -13.97 -7.56
N PRO A 59 8.80 -14.33 -8.76
CA PRO A 59 7.50 -14.95 -8.92
C PRO A 59 7.29 -16.19 -8.04
N ALA A 60 8.36 -16.93 -7.72
CA ALA A 60 8.29 -18.11 -6.87
C ALA A 60 7.99 -17.78 -5.39
N THR A 61 8.19 -16.53 -4.99
CA THR A 61 7.98 -16.05 -3.61
C THR A 61 6.66 -15.30 -3.42
N VAL A 62 5.97 -14.99 -4.51
CA VAL A 62 4.68 -14.30 -4.50
C VAL A 62 3.60 -15.31 -4.09
N GLN A 63 3.01 -15.09 -2.93
CA GLN A 63 1.87 -15.86 -2.45
C GLN A 63 0.56 -15.34 -3.02
N MET A 64 0.52 -14.07 -3.44
CA MET A 64 -0.72 -13.39 -3.85
C MET A 64 -0.43 -12.10 -4.59
N MET A 65 -1.26 -11.76 -5.58
CA MET A 65 -1.22 -10.47 -6.27
C MET A 65 -2.61 -9.92 -6.54
N LEU A 66 -2.77 -8.60 -6.36
CA LEU A 66 -3.94 -7.83 -6.75
C LEU A 66 -3.53 -6.80 -7.81
N GLY A 67 -4.38 -6.54 -8.79
CA GLY A 67 -4.30 -5.40 -9.74
C GLY A 67 -5.35 -5.47 -10.87
N ARG A 68 -5.43 -4.39 -11.65
CA ARG A 68 -6.12 -4.07 -12.94
C ARG A 68 -7.24 -4.92 -13.60
N THR A 69 -7.76 -5.99 -13.01
CA THR A 69 -8.98 -6.65 -13.51
C THR A 69 -10.21 -5.99 -12.92
N LYS A 70 -11.33 -6.00 -13.66
CA LYS A 70 -12.64 -5.57 -13.17
C LYS A 70 -13.01 -6.46 -11.98
N TYR A 71 -12.81 -5.95 -10.78
CA TYR A 71 -13.11 -6.64 -9.55
C TYR A 71 -14.61 -6.52 -9.22
N ASP A 72 -15.07 -7.24 -8.20
CA ASP A 72 -16.44 -7.10 -7.73
C ASP A 72 -16.70 -5.62 -7.38
N GLU A 73 -17.76 -5.04 -7.96
CA GLU A 73 -18.06 -3.62 -7.80
C GLU A 73 -18.30 -3.27 -6.32
N ASP A 74 -18.74 -4.24 -5.52
CA ASP A 74 -18.93 -4.10 -4.07
C ASP A 74 -17.58 -4.12 -3.32
N GLU A 75 -16.68 -5.07 -3.62
CA GLU A 75 -15.36 -5.12 -3.01
C GLU A 75 -14.54 -3.85 -3.31
N GLU A 76 -14.61 -3.34 -4.54
CA GLU A 76 -13.95 -2.08 -4.92
C GLU A 76 -14.53 -0.88 -4.20
N ARG A 77 -15.85 -0.85 -4.02
CA ARG A 77 -16.53 0.24 -3.32
C ARG A 77 -16.13 0.28 -1.85
N ASP A 78 -16.11 -0.88 -1.19
CA ASP A 78 -15.71 -0.99 0.21
C ASP A 78 -14.23 -0.64 0.39
N THR A 79 -13.38 -1.09 -0.53
CA THR A 79 -11.95 -0.76 -0.57
C THR A 79 -11.74 0.74 -0.74
N GLU A 80 -12.45 1.38 -1.68
CA GLU A 80 -12.33 2.81 -1.95
C GLU A 80 -12.79 3.67 -0.77
N LEU A 81 -13.86 3.23 -0.10
CA LEU A 81 -14.37 3.89 1.10
C LEU A 81 -13.35 3.82 2.24
N LEU A 82 -12.79 2.64 2.50
CA LEU A 82 -11.77 2.48 3.54
C LEU A 82 -10.50 3.26 3.20
N ALA A 83 -10.04 3.25 1.96
CA ALA A 83 -8.86 3.99 1.51
C ALA A 83 -9.02 5.50 1.75
N SER A 84 -10.18 6.04 1.39
CA SER A 84 -10.51 7.45 1.58
C SER A 84 -10.54 7.84 3.06
N LEU A 85 -11.07 6.96 3.92
CA LEU A 85 -11.10 7.16 5.37
C LEU A 85 -9.70 7.13 5.99
N LEU A 86 -8.87 6.16 5.58
CA LEU A 86 -7.47 6.04 6.02
C LEU A 86 -6.66 7.27 5.62
N GLN A 87 -6.75 7.67 4.35
CA GLN A 87 -6.04 8.85 3.85
C GLN A 87 -6.47 10.11 4.61
N ARG A 88 -7.78 10.32 4.80
CA ARG A 88 -8.27 11.45 5.60
C ARG A 88 -7.75 11.40 7.03
N ARG A 89 -7.75 10.23 7.69
CA ARG A 89 -7.28 10.09 9.07
C ARG A 89 -5.78 10.36 9.19
N ILE A 90 -4.99 9.93 8.22
CA ILE A 90 -3.54 10.17 8.17
C ILE A 90 -3.28 11.66 7.95
N ILE A 91 -3.94 12.29 6.97
CA ILE A 91 -3.82 13.73 6.70
C ILE A 91 -4.27 14.54 7.93
N ASP A 92 -5.42 14.22 8.51
CA ASP A 92 -5.91 14.88 9.73
C ASP A 92 -4.92 14.73 10.88
N ARG A 93 -4.28 13.56 11.02
CA ARG A 93 -3.23 13.35 12.02
C ARG A 93 -2.00 14.21 11.71
N TRP A 94 -1.53 14.24 10.47
CA TRP A 94 -0.40 15.06 10.06
C TRP A 94 -0.65 16.55 10.33
N LEU A 95 -1.81 17.06 9.91
CA LEU A 95 -2.22 18.45 10.15
C LEU A 95 -2.39 18.78 11.65
N ARG A 96 -2.80 17.81 12.47
CA ARG A 96 -2.89 17.96 13.94
C ARG A 96 -1.58 17.72 14.66
N SER A 97 -0.59 17.11 14.02
CA SER A 97 0.73 16.82 14.58
C SER A 97 1.73 17.96 14.34
N ASP A 98 1.28 19.09 13.80
CA ASP A 98 2.07 20.33 13.62
C ASP A 98 2.20 21.16 14.92
N GLU A 99 1.84 20.58 16.07
CA GLU A 99 2.34 21.05 17.37
C GLU A 99 3.82 20.66 17.48
N PRO A 100 4.73 21.57 17.90
CA PRO A 100 6.14 21.23 18.12
C PRO A 100 6.25 20.29 19.32
N SER A 101 6.00 19.01 19.08
CA SER A 101 6.04 17.96 20.09
C SER A 101 7.50 17.62 20.36
N GLY A 102 8.07 18.29 21.36
CA GLY A 102 9.38 18.00 21.93
C GLY A 102 9.42 16.66 22.70
N ASP A 103 8.97 15.57 22.07
CA ASP A 103 8.92 14.24 22.66
C ASP A 103 9.69 13.22 21.81
N GLU A 104 10.88 12.84 22.28
CA GLU A 104 11.84 11.90 21.67
C GLU A 104 11.24 10.53 21.28
N VAL A 105 10.09 10.17 21.82
CA VAL A 105 9.41 8.90 21.56
C VAL A 105 8.75 8.88 20.17
N GLN A 106 8.28 10.03 19.68
CA GLN A 106 7.68 10.14 18.36
C GLN A 106 8.74 10.02 17.25
N ASP A 107 9.97 10.42 17.58
CA ASP A 107 11.13 10.31 16.70
C ASP A 107 11.51 8.84 16.46
N ARG A 108 11.35 7.95 17.44
CA ARG A 108 11.71 6.52 17.31
C ARG A 108 10.87 5.75 16.30
N VAL A 109 9.57 6.06 16.15
CA VAL A 109 8.70 5.35 15.19
C VAL A 109 9.00 5.81 13.76
N THR A 110 9.18 7.12 13.56
CA THR A 110 9.61 7.72 12.29
C THR A 110 10.99 7.20 11.88
N HIS A 111 11.93 7.11 12.83
CA HIS A 111 13.27 6.59 12.57
C HIS A 111 13.28 5.11 12.20
N THR A 112 12.38 4.29 12.76
CA THR A 112 12.32 2.84 12.46
C THR A 112 11.80 2.58 11.04
N LEU A 113 10.90 3.41 10.54
CA LEU A 113 10.36 3.27 9.19
C LEU A 113 11.30 3.82 8.10
N LEU A 114 12.12 4.83 8.41
CA LEU A 114 13.04 5.46 7.45
C LEU A 114 14.47 4.88 7.45
N ARG A 115 14.95 4.22 8.52
CA ARG A 115 16.34 3.72 8.59
C ARG A 115 16.67 2.53 7.68
N ARG A 116 15.70 1.86 7.06
CA ARG A 116 15.99 0.74 6.15
C ARG A 116 16.38 1.17 4.73
N ARG A 117 16.34 2.47 4.40
CA ARG A 117 16.79 2.99 3.09
C ARG A 117 18.26 3.42 3.02
N GLU A 118 19.02 3.43 4.11
CA GLU A 118 20.40 3.96 4.11
C GLU A 118 21.48 2.97 4.58
N ALA A 119 21.27 1.66 4.42
CA ALA A 119 22.32 0.69 4.69
C ALA A 119 22.40 -0.40 3.62
N ARG A 120 23.04 -0.07 2.49
CA ARG A 120 24.09 -0.93 1.92
C ARG A 120 24.95 -0.14 0.92
N PRO A 121 26.30 -0.24 0.99
CA PRO A 121 27.24 0.46 0.12
C PRO A 121 27.14 0.06 -1.35
#